data_AF-A0AAW5FH10-F1
#
_entry.id   AF-A0AAW5FH10-F1
#
_cell.length_a   1.000
_cell.length_b   1.000
_cell.length_c   1.000
_cell.angle_alpha   90.00
_cell.angle_beta   90.00
_cell.angle_gamma   90.00
#
_symmetry.space_group_name_H-M   'P 1'
#
loop_
_entity.id
_entity.type
_entity.pdbx_description
1 polymer ?
#
loop_
_entity_poly.entity_id
_entity_poly.type
_entity_poly.pdbx_seq_one_letter_code
_entity_poly.pdbx_strand_id
1 'polypeptide(L)'
;MTKRNRAAKVRIAGEVMELYAPGLKQVRRRGNIQLYWAKDETPECADYRPATVRIHVDLSDPASKETIEQVCQREHDCLMRWLEKGNDDKERLRPKFNGTIGSLCLMYESDPESGFADVQQNTQSSYRDWLKIVRGTIGQRRIDALSAKYFRTCYRNWKEPISPGEEQRVRRAYGCIQMIKILLG
;
A
#
# COMPACT_ATOMS: atom_id res chain seq x y z
N MET A 1 30.69 14.43 1.85
CA MET A 1 29.51 13.72 1.31
C MET A 1 29.69 12.24 1.60
N THR A 2 28.82 11.66 2.42
CA THR A 2 29.02 10.31 2.96
C THR A 2 28.06 9.35 2.28
N LYS A 3 28.55 8.55 1.32
CA LYS A 3 27.82 7.35 0.85
C LYS A 3 27.76 6.37 2.01
N ARG A 4 26.56 5.95 2.44
CA ARG A 4 26.44 5.00 3.55
C ARG A 4 26.76 3.59 3.08
N ASN A 5 27.57 2.86 3.85
CA ASN A 5 28.01 1.50 3.52
C ASN A 5 26.81 0.55 3.34
N ARG A 6 26.96 -0.39 2.41
CA ARG A 6 25.94 -1.43 2.12
C ARG A 6 25.90 -2.54 3.17
N ALA A 7 27.03 -2.82 3.81
CA ALA A 7 27.14 -3.76 4.92
C ALA A 7 27.09 -3.02 6.25
N ALA A 8 26.21 -3.44 7.16
CA ALA A 8 26.06 -2.86 8.49
C ALA A 8 26.08 -3.94 9.57
N LYS A 9 26.75 -3.67 10.69
CA LYS A 9 26.81 -4.58 11.84
C LYS A 9 25.75 -4.17 12.87
N VAL A 10 24.82 -5.06 13.19
CA VAL A 10 23.75 -4.82 14.18
C VAL A 10 23.77 -5.93 15.21
N ARG A 11 23.53 -5.59 16.48
CA ARG A 11 23.35 -6.59 17.54
C ARG A 11 21.90 -7.08 17.55
N ILE A 12 21.68 -8.36 17.26
CA ILE A 12 20.38 -9.03 17.22
C ILE A 12 20.48 -10.30 18.05
N ALA A 13 19.52 -10.55 18.94
CA ALA A 13 19.51 -11.69 19.87
C ALA A 13 20.80 -11.86 20.70
N GLY A 14 21.51 -10.75 20.97
CA GLY A 14 22.79 -10.75 21.69
C GLY A 14 24.04 -10.95 20.81
N GLU A 15 23.87 -11.36 19.54
CA GLU A 15 24.96 -11.59 18.60
C GLU A 15 25.15 -10.41 17.64
N VAL A 16 26.40 -10.17 17.21
CA VAL A 16 26.68 -9.14 16.19
C VAL A 16 26.54 -9.78 14.82
N MET A 17 25.47 -9.42 14.11
CA MET A 17 25.19 -9.87 12.76
C MET A 17 25.64 -8.84 11.73
N GLU A 18 26.18 -9.31 10.61
CA GLU A 18 26.43 -8.52 9.42
C GLU A 18 25.21 -8.58 8.51
N LEU A 19 24.70 -7.41 8.13
CA LEU A 19 23.49 -7.22 7.34
C LEU A 19 23.81 -6.54 6.02
N TYR A 20 23.17 -6.97 4.95
CA TYR A 20 23.12 -6.20 3.71
C TYR A 20 21.97 -5.19 3.78
N ALA A 21 22.25 -4.02 4.35
CA ALA A 21 21.26 -3.03 4.74
C ALA A 21 21.70 -1.61 4.32
N PRO A 22 21.60 -1.25 3.03
CA PRO A 22 22.01 0.06 2.53
C PRO A 22 21.20 1.18 3.19
N GLY A 23 21.88 2.24 3.64
CA GLY A 23 21.22 3.37 4.28
C GLY A 23 20.80 3.12 5.75
N LEU A 24 21.15 1.97 6.33
CA LEU A 24 20.85 1.68 7.74
C LEU A 24 21.56 2.68 8.67
N LYS A 25 20.78 3.26 9.58
CA LYS A 25 21.21 4.20 10.60
C LYS A 25 20.74 3.71 11.98
N GLN A 26 21.69 3.49 12.87
CA GLN A 26 21.44 3.10 14.25
C GLN A 26 21.51 4.35 15.14
N VAL A 27 20.44 4.61 15.90
CA VAL A 27 20.36 5.77 16.81
C VAL A 27 20.11 5.27 18.22
N ARG A 28 21.04 5.53 19.12
CA ARG A 28 20.89 5.19 20.54
C ARG A 28 20.04 6.26 21.23
N ARG A 29 18.95 5.86 21.90
CA ARG A 29 18.09 6.74 22.69
C ARG A 29 17.70 6.07 24.01
N ARG A 30 17.99 6.74 25.14
CA ARG A 30 17.58 6.31 26.50
C ARG A 30 17.77 4.81 26.76
N GLY A 31 18.94 4.27 26.41
CA GLY A 31 19.28 2.85 26.61
C GLY A 31 18.90 1.91 25.45
N ASN A 32 17.96 2.29 24.58
CA ASN A 32 17.51 1.48 23.45
C ASN A 32 18.16 1.90 22.12
N ILE A 33 18.39 0.93 21.23
CA ILE A 33 18.81 1.17 19.85
C ILE A 33 17.56 1.27 18.99
N GLN A 34 17.46 2.35 18.22
CA GLN A 34 16.42 2.53 17.21
C GLN A 34 17.04 2.45 15.84
N LEU A 35 16.40 1.71 14.95
CA LEU A 35 16.84 1.52 13.58
C LEU A 35 16.05 2.41 12.64
N TYR A 36 16.75 2.99 11.68
CA TYR A 36 16.18 3.79 10.61
C TYR A 36 16.86 3.43 9.30
N TRP A 37 16.12 3.43 8.21
CA TRP A 37 16.71 3.69 6.91
C TRP A 37 16.81 5.21 6.73
N ALA A 38 17.89 5.70 6.15
CA ALA A 38 18.03 7.11 5.81
C ALA A 38 18.73 7.25 4.46
N LYS A 39 18.21 8.15 3.64
CA LYS A 39 18.75 8.44 2.30
C LYS A 39 20.19 8.95 2.36
N ASP A 40 20.92 8.80 1.26
CA ASP A 40 22.25 9.38 1.11
C ASP A 40 22.20 10.92 1.17
N GLU A 41 23.28 11.52 1.68
CA GLU A 41 23.41 12.98 1.86
C GLU A 41 24.05 13.66 0.64
N THR A 42 23.92 13.06 -0.55
CA THR A 42 24.41 13.67 -1.80
C THR A 42 23.39 14.70 -2.33
N PRO A 43 23.83 15.72 -3.10
CA PRO A 43 22.94 16.78 -3.59
C PRO A 43 21.79 16.24 -4.43
N GLU A 44 22.03 15.18 -5.21
CA GLU A 44 21.03 14.55 -6.06
C GLU A 44 19.88 13.98 -5.22
N CYS A 45 20.16 13.52 -4.01
CA CYS A 45 19.18 12.95 -3.10
C CYS A 45 18.45 14.02 -2.26
N ALA A 46 18.80 15.32 -2.33
CA ALA A 46 18.33 16.36 -1.41
C ALA A 46 16.79 16.47 -1.36
N ASP A 47 16.14 16.30 -2.52
CA ASP A 47 14.70 16.45 -2.67
C ASP A 47 13.92 15.14 -2.46
N TYR A 48 14.60 13.99 -2.45
CA TYR A 48 13.95 12.71 -2.15
C TYR A 48 13.28 12.75 -0.77
N ARG A 49 12.04 12.26 -0.71
CA ARG A 49 11.28 12.02 0.53
C ARG A 49 10.82 10.57 0.53
N PRO A 50 10.76 9.86 1.65
CA PRO A 50 11.15 10.28 3.00
C PRO A 50 12.67 10.43 3.16
N ALA A 51 13.10 11.36 4.02
CA ALA A 51 14.52 11.49 4.36
C ALA A 51 15.01 10.37 5.29
N THR A 52 14.12 9.90 6.15
CA THR A 52 14.34 8.79 7.08
C THR A 52 13.07 7.95 7.22
N VAL A 53 13.20 6.63 7.29
CA VAL A 53 12.12 5.67 7.56
C VAL A 53 12.49 4.88 8.81
N ARG A 54 11.58 4.80 9.78
CA ARG A 54 11.81 4.03 11.01
C ARG A 54 11.61 2.53 10.74
N ILE A 55 12.54 1.71 11.22
CA ILE A 55 12.47 0.24 11.11
C ILE A 55 12.00 -0.28 12.47
N HIS A 56 10.81 -0.86 12.50
CA HIS A 56 10.18 -1.41 13.70
C HIS A 56 10.47 -2.90 13.78
N VAL A 57 11.38 -3.28 14.66
CA VAL A 57 11.79 -4.68 14.89
C VAL A 57 12.12 -4.90 16.36
N ASP A 58 12.00 -6.15 16.81
CA ASP A 58 12.46 -6.57 18.12
C ASP A 58 13.90 -7.12 18.00
N LEU A 59 14.88 -6.38 18.50
CA LEU A 59 16.29 -6.78 18.43
C LEU A 59 16.62 -8.00 19.30
N SER A 60 15.68 -8.53 20.09
CA SER A 60 15.85 -9.82 20.77
C SER A 60 15.48 -11.02 19.87
N ASP A 61 14.75 -10.78 18.78
CA ASP A 61 14.30 -11.81 17.83
C ASP A 61 15.30 -11.94 16.65
N PRO A 62 15.86 -13.14 16.41
CA PRO A 62 16.70 -13.41 15.23
C PRO A 62 16.01 -13.11 13.88
N ALA A 63 14.68 -13.22 13.78
CA ALA A 63 13.94 -12.93 12.55
C ALA A 63 14.04 -11.44 12.13
N SER A 64 14.39 -10.55 13.06
CA SER A 64 14.59 -9.13 12.80
C SER A 64 15.67 -8.84 11.75
N LYS A 65 16.64 -9.75 11.55
CA LYS A 65 17.64 -9.62 10.49
C LYS A 65 16.98 -9.44 9.13
N GLU A 66 16.07 -10.36 8.78
CA GLU A 66 15.42 -10.37 7.48
C GLU A 66 14.57 -9.10 7.27
N THR A 67 13.80 -8.70 8.28
CA THR A 67 13.00 -7.48 8.22
C THR A 67 13.84 -6.22 8.02
N ILE A 68 15.00 -6.11 8.69
CA ILE A 68 15.91 -4.96 8.53
C ILE A 68 16.43 -4.89 7.09
N GLU A 69 16.91 -6.02 6.54
CA GLU A 69 17.44 -6.10 5.18
C GLU A 69 16.36 -5.76 4.14
N GLN A 70 15.15 -6.34 4.28
CA GLN A 70 14.02 -6.08 3.39
C GLN A 70 13.62 -4.60 3.36
N VAL A 71 13.48 -3.95 4.53
CA VAL A 71 13.09 -2.53 4.59
C VAL A 71 14.18 -1.65 3.99
N CYS A 72 15.45 -1.91 4.30
CA CYS A 72 16.56 -1.10 3.77
C CYS A 72 16.68 -1.25 2.24
N GLN A 73 16.53 -2.46 1.71
CA GLN A 73 16.57 -2.71 0.28
C GLN A 73 15.41 -2.01 -0.44
N ARG A 74 14.19 -2.14 0.08
CA ARG A 74 13.00 -1.48 -0.48
C ARG A 74 13.19 0.02 -0.62
N GLU A 75 13.59 0.69 0.47
CA GLU A 75 13.75 2.15 0.46
C GLU A 75 14.91 2.60 -0.43
N HIS A 76 15.99 1.80 -0.50
CA HIS A 76 17.10 2.05 -1.42
C HIS A 76 16.65 1.92 -2.89
N ASP A 77 15.90 0.88 -3.24
CA ASP A 77 15.37 0.70 -4.60
C ASP A 77 14.43 1.84 -4.99
N CYS A 78 13.61 2.34 -4.05
CA CYS A 78 12.78 3.52 -4.28
C CYS A 78 13.62 4.78 -4.56
N LEU A 79 14.69 5.01 -3.80
CA LEU A 79 15.62 6.13 -4.05
C LEU A 79 16.29 6.01 -5.42
N MET A 80 16.80 4.83 -5.78
CA MET A 80 17.48 4.61 -7.06
C MET A 80 16.53 4.82 -8.25
N ARG A 81 15.30 4.29 -8.18
CA ARG A 81 14.27 4.52 -9.20
C ARG A 81 13.90 5.99 -9.35
N TRP A 82 13.89 6.74 -8.25
CA TRP A 82 13.60 8.17 -8.28
C TRP A 82 14.73 8.97 -8.95
N LEU A 83 15.99 8.62 -8.67
CA LEU A 83 17.15 9.20 -9.35
C LEU A 83 17.15 8.89 -10.85
N GLU A 84 16.83 7.65 -11.24
CA GLU A 84 16.75 7.22 -12.64
C GLU A 84 15.65 7.95 -13.43
N LYS A 85 14.50 8.22 -12.79
CA LYS A 85 13.35 8.90 -13.41
C LYS A 85 13.45 10.43 -13.37
N GLY A 86 14.61 11.00 -13.02
CA GLY A 86 14.81 12.45 -13.02
C GLY A 86 13.98 13.19 -11.97
N ASN A 87 13.88 12.61 -10.78
CA ASN A 87 13.17 13.18 -9.62
C ASN A 87 11.64 13.25 -9.74
N ASP A 88 11.03 12.56 -10.72
CA ASP A 88 9.58 12.48 -10.85
C ASP A 88 8.98 11.46 -9.86
N ASP A 89 8.60 11.97 -8.70
CA ASP A 89 7.96 11.20 -7.63
C ASP A 89 6.43 11.38 -7.59
N LYS A 90 5.85 12.03 -8.61
CA LYS A 90 4.42 12.37 -8.63
C LYS A 90 3.53 11.17 -8.42
N GLU A 91 3.91 10.01 -8.97
CA GLU A 91 3.12 8.79 -8.89
C GLU A 91 3.15 8.15 -7.49
N ARG A 92 4.31 8.15 -6.82
CA ARG A 92 4.48 7.62 -5.46
C ARG A 92 3.84 8.52 -4.40
N LEU A 93 3.96 9.84 -4.58
CA LEU A 93 3.46 10.86 -3.66
C LEU A 93 2.00 11.24 -3.91
N ARG A 94 1.38 10.78 -5.00
CA ARG A 94 -0.03 11.07 -5.26
C ARG A 94 -0.87 10.51 -4.11
N PRO A 95 -1.79 11.29 -3.52
CA PRO A 95 -2.77 10.74 -2.59
C PRO A 95 -3.47 9.55 -3.24
N LYS A 96 -3.24 8.34 -2.70
CA LYS A 96 -3.86 7.11 -3.21
C LYS A 96 -5.38 7.16 -3.01
N PHE A 97 -5.81 7.82 -1.93
CA PHE A 97 -7.20 8.20 -1.69
C PHE A 97 -7.43 9.65 -2.15
N ASN A 98 -8.45 9.86 -2.99
CA ASN A 98 -8.85 11.21 -3.43
C ASN A 98 -10.29 11.56 -3.05
N GLY A 99 -10.87 10.80 -2.10
CA GLY A 99 -12.25 10.99 -1.64
C GLY A 99 -13.29 10.29 -2.51
N THR A 100 -12.90 9.58 -3.59
CA THR A 100 -13.82 8.87 -4.48
C THR A 100 -13.92 7.39 -4.17
N ILE A 101 -15.06 6.78 -4.53
CA ILE A 101 -15.26 5.32 -4.46
C ILE A 101 -14.17 4.59 -5.25
N GLY A 102 -13.77 5.11 -6.42
CA GLY A 102 -12.77 4.49 -7.27
C GLY A 102 -11.39 4.44 -6.62
N SER A 103 -10.99 5.51 -5.96
CA SER A 103 -9.73 5.53 -5.19
C SER A 103 -9.73 4.55 -4.04
N LEU A 104 -10.87 4.37 -3.37
CA LEU A 104 -11.04 3.41 -2.29
C LEU A 104 -10.98 1.96 -2.79
N CYS A 105 -11.60 1.66 -3.94
CA CYS A 105 -11.48 0.35 -4.59
C CYS A 105 -10.01 0.00 -4.91
N LEU A 106 -9.25 0.96 -5.44
CA LEU A 106 -7.84 0.75 -5.79
C LEU A 106 -6.98 0.52 -4.55
N MET A 107 -7.23 1.27 -3.47
CA MET A 107 -6.56 1.03 -2.20
C MET A 107 -6.87 -0.35 -1.65
N TYR A 108 -8.14 -0.76 -1.63
CA TYR A 108 -8.53 -2.09 -1.18
C TYR A 108 -7.91 -3.22 -2.01
N GLU A 109 -7.59 -3.04 -3.29
CA GLU A 109 -6.90 -4.07 -4.09
C GLU A 109 -5.38 -4.08 -3.93
N SER A 110 -4.77 -2.93 -3.60
CA SER A 110 -3.31 -2.74 -3.67
C SER A 110 -2.63 -2.59 -2.31
N ASP A 111 -3.38 -2.30 -1.26
CA ASP A 111 -2.86 -2.15 0.09
C ASP A 111 -2.66 -3.54 0.73
N PRO A 112 -1.43 -3.92 1.12
CA PRO A 112 -1.18 -5.20 1.79
C PRO A 112 -1.92 -5.36 3.12
N GLU A 113 -2.29 -4.26 3.78
CA GLU A 113 -3.05 -4.29 5.05
C GLU A 113 -4.58 -4.37 4.82
N SER A 114 -5.03 -4.38 3.56
CA SER A 114 -6.44 -4.60 3.26
C SER A 114 -6.83 -6.08 3.40
N GLY A 115 -8.06 -6.35 3.83
CA GLY A 115 -8.60 -7.71 3.88
C GLY A 115 -8.75 -8.41 2.52
N PHE A 116 -8.33 -7.77 1.41
CA PHE A 116 -8.31 -8.37 0.08
C PHE A 116 -7.24 -9.45 -0.05
N ALA A 117 -6.07 -9.27 0.58
CA ALA A 117 -4.99 -10.26 0.54
C ALA A 117 -5.36 -11.53 1.34
N ASP A 118 -6.17 -11.39 2.39
CA ASP A 118 -6.54 -12.47 3.31
C ASP A 118 -7.62 -13.41 2.77
N VAL A 119 -8.38 -12.99 1.74
CA VAL A 119 -9.43 -13.83 1.15
C VAL A 119 -8.87 -14.83 0.14
N GLN A 120 -9.52 -16.00 0.04
CA GLN A 120 -9.16 -17.05 -0.92
C GLN A 120 -9.12 -16.52 -2.37
N GLN A 121 -8.23 -17.06 -3.20
CA GLN A 121 -8.05 -16.60 -4.60
C GLN A 121 -9.36 -16.58 -5.42
N ASN A 122 -10.22 -17.59 -5.28
CA ASN A 122 -11.52 -17.62 -5.96
C ASN A 122 -12.42 -16.44 -5.55
N THR A 123 -12.38 -16.07 -4.27
CA THR A 123 -13.07 -14.90 -3.73
C THR A 123 -12.44 -13.61 -4.23
N GLN A 124 -11.11 -13.52 -4.29
CA GLN A 124 -10.40 -12.37 -4.89
C GLN A 124 -10.83 -12.13 -6.33
N SER A 125 -10.96 -13.18 -7.14
CA SER A 125 -11.43 -13.08 -8.52
C SER A 125 -12.84 -12.48 -8.60
N SER A 126 -13.77 -13.00 -7.79
CA SER A 126 -15.14 -12.47 -7.70
C SER A 126 -15.17 -11.00 -7.23
N TYR A 127 -14.35 -10.66 -6.24
CA TYR A 127 -14.23 -9.29 -5.74
C TYR A 127 -13.69 -8.35 -6.81
N ARG A 128 -12.66 -8.73 -7.56
CA ARG A 128 -12.13 -7.93 -8.69
C ARG A 128 -13.19 -7.65 -9.75
N ASP A 129 -14.00 -8.66 -10.10
CA ASP A 129 -15.09 -8.48 -11.06
C ASP A 129 -16.12 -7.47 -10.57
N TRP A 130 -16.52 -7.54 -9.30
CA TRP A 130 -17.47 -6.60 -8.71
C TRP A 130 -16.88 -5.20 -8.52
N LEU A 131 -15.63 -5.09 -8.07
CA LEU A 131 -14.91 -3.82 -7.95
C LEU A 131 -14.74 -3.14 -9.31
N LYS A 132 -14.50 -3.91 -10.38
CA LYS A 132 -14.45 -3.37 -11.75
C LYS A 132 -15.78 -2.72 -12.13
N ILE A 133 -16.90 -3.33 -11.79
CA ILE A 133 -18.25 -2.77 -12.05
C ILE A 133 -18.48 -1.51 -11.21
N VAL A 134 -18.14 -1.55 -9.92
CA VAL A 134 -18.27 -0.41 -9.01
C VAL A 134 -17.44 0.78 -9.53
N ARG A 135 -16.16 0.55 -9.86
CA ARG A 135 -15.28 1.58 -10.44
C ARG A 135 -15.83 2.13 -11.75
N GLY A 136 -16.28 1.27 -12.64
CA GLY A 136 -16.78 1.66 -13.97
C GLY A 136 -18.10 2.44 -13.93
N THR A 137 -18.91 2.29 -12.87
CA THR A 137 -20.23 2.93 -12.79
C THR A 137 -20.27 4.13 -11.84
N ILE A 138 -19.67 4.03 -10.66
CA ILE A 138 -19.70 5.08 -9.63
C ILE A 138 -18.32 5.48 -9.12
N GLY A 139 -17.24 4.97 -9.70
CA GLY A 139 -15.88 5.19 -9.20
C GLY A 139 -15.45 6.67 -9.13
N GLN A 140 -16.00 7.54 -9.98
CA GLN A 140 -15.69 8.98 -9.96
C GLN A 140 -16.50 9.77 -8.91
N ARG A 141 -17.49 9.15 -8.26
CA ARG A 141 -18.32 9.82 -7.24
C ARG A 141 -17.52 9.97 -5.95
N ARG A 142 -17.60 11.16 -5.35
CA ARG A 142 -17.06 11.40 -4.01
C ARG A 142 -17.95 10.79 -2.93
N ILE A 143 -17.34 10.19 -1.92
CA ILE A 143 -18.06 9.48 -0.85
C ILE A 143 -18.92 10.44 -0.02
N ASP A 144 -18.38 11.63 0.29
CA ASP A 144 -19.06 12.69 1.06
C ASP A 144 -20.29 13.28 0.36
N ALA A 145 -20.40 13.12 -0.95
CA ALA A 145 -21.53 13.59 -1.75
C ALA A 145 -22.61 12.53 -1.98
N LEU A 146 -22.42 11.29 -1.53
CA LEU A 146 -23.38 10.20 -1.73
C LEU A 146 -24.33 10.05 -0.55
N SER A 147 -25.62 9.96 -0.86
CA SER A 147 -26.63 9.55 0.12
C SER A 147 -26.78 8.03 0.16
N ALA A 148 -27.14 7.47 1.32
CA ALA A 148 -27.40 6.02 1.45
C ALA A 148 -28.48 5.51 0.47
N LYS A 149 -29.45 6.36 0.10
CA LYS A 149 -30.49 6.04 -0.89
C LYS A 149 -29.91 5.79 -2.29
N TYR A 150 -28.79 6.42 -2.63
CA TYR A 150 -28.13 6.27 -3.92
C TYR A 150 -27.72 4.82 -4.20
N PHE A 151 -27.26 4.09 -3.17
CA PHE A 151 -26.87 2.68 -3.32
C PHE A 151 -28.05 1.76 -3.72
N ARG A 152 -29.29 2.13 -3.39
CA ARG A 152 -30.48 1.40 -3.89
C ARG A 152 -30.66 1.58 -5.39
N THR A 153 -30.34 2.77 -5.92
CA THR A 153 -30.33 3.02 -7.37
C THR A 153 -29.20 2.25 -8.04
N CYS A 154 -28.00 2.24 -7.46
CA CYS A 154 -26.89 1.42 -7.97
C CYS A 154 -27.27 -0.06 -8.04
N TYR A 155 -27.86 -0.60 -6.97
CA TYR A 155 -28.32 -2.00 -6.95
C TYR A 155 -29.30 -2.29 -8.08
N ARG A 156 -30.31 -1.43 -8.28
CA ARG A 156 -31.29 -1.60 -9.38
C ARG A 156 -30.59 -1.66 -10.73
N ASN A 157 -29.70 -0.72 -11.01
CA ASN A 157 -28.98 -0.65 -12.28
C ASN A 157 -28.05 -1.86 -12.48
N TRP A 158 -27.32 -2.29 -11.44
CA TRP A 158 -26.43 -3.45 -11.55
C TRP A 158 -27.16 -4.78 -11.68
N LYS A 159 -28.46 -4.82 -11.33
CA LYS A 159 -29.35 -5.98 -11.45
C LYS A 159 -29.90 -6.15 -12.87
N GLU A 160 -29.81 -5.12 -13.71
CA GLU A 160 -30.41 -5.15 -15.04
C GLU A 160 -29.78 -6.24 -15.95
N PRO A 161 -30.59 -6.89 -16.80
CA PRO A 161 -30.10 -7.86 -17.78
C PRO A 161 -29.16 -7.21 -18.81
N ILE A 162 -28.51 -7.99 -19.69
CA ILE A 162 -27.72 -7.41 -20.80
C ILE A 162 -28.69 -6.87 -21.85
N SER A 163 -29.67 -7.70 -22.19
CA SER A 163 -30.69 -7.39 -23.19
C SER A 163 -32.09 -7.40 -22.59
N PRO A 164 -33.05 -6.63 -23.14
CA PRO A 164 -34.45 -6.72 -22.74
C PRO A 164 -34.97 -8.16 -22.86
N GLY A 165 -35.62 -8.67 -21.80
CA GLY A 165 -36.19 -10.01 -21.75
C GLY A 165 -35.29 -11.11 -21.18
N GLU A 166 -34.01 -10.83 -20.93
CA GLU A 166 -33.10 -11.79 -20.28
C GLU A 166 -33.23 -11.78 -18.74
N GLU A 167 -32.60 -12.77 -18.10
CA GLU A 167 -32.58 -12.90 -16.65
C GLU A 167 -31.82 -11.76 -15.96
N GLN A 168 -32.34 -11.35 -14.80
CA GLN A 168 -31.74 -10.32 -13.96
C GLN A 168 -30.44 -10.79 -13.32
N ARG A 169 -29.44 -9.88 -13.26
CA ARG A 169 -28.11 -10.16 -12.73
C ARG A 169 -28.03 -9.91 -11.22
N VAL A 170 -28.89 -10.60 -10.47
CA VAL A 170 -29.05 -10.43 -9.01
C VAL A 170 -27.75 -10.67 -8.24
N ARG A 171 -27.04 -11.76 -8.53
CA ARG A 171 -25.75 -12.08 -7.89
C ARG A 171 -24.71 -10.97 -8.08
N ARG A 172 -24.64 -10.41 -9.28
CA ARG A 172 -23.75 -9.28 -9.61
C ARG A 172 -24.09 -8.05 -8.77
N ALA A 173 -25.37 -7.69 -8.70
CA ALA A 173 -25.82 -6.53 -7.94
C ALA A 173 -25.52 -6.66 -6.44
N TYR A 174 -25.80 -7.83 -5.86
CA TYR A 174 -25.47 -8.13 -4.46
C TYR A 174 -23.97 -8.07 -4.21
N GLY A 175 -23.17 -8.69 -5.07
CA GLY A 175 -21.70 -8.66 -4.95
C GLY A 175 -21.14 -7.24 -4.97
N CYS A 176 -21.66 -6.37 -5.85
CA CYS A 176 -21.25 -4.96 -5.90
C CYS A 176 -21.62 -4.21 -4.61
N ILE A 177 -22.83 -4.43 -4.06
CA ILE A 177 -23.23 -3.81 -2.78
C ILE A 177 -22.41 -4.36 -1.61
N GLN A 178 -22.07 -5.65 -1.63
CA GLN A 178 -21.18 -6.24 -0.64
C GLN A 178 -19.80 -5.58 -0.68
N MET A 179 -19.24 -5.32 -1.86
CA MET A 179 -17.98 -4.57 -1.97
C MET A 179 -18.11 -3.17 -1.38
N ILE A 180 -19.20 -2.45 -1.63
CA ILE A 180 -19.42 -1.13 -1.03
C ILE A 180 -19.41 -1.19 0.50
N LYS A 181 -20.04 -2.21 1.09
CA LYS A 181 -20.02 -2.39 2.55
C LYS A 181 -18.60 -2.62 3.07
N ILE A 182 -17.86 -3.55 2.46
CA ILE A 182 -16.48 -3.86 2.84
C ILE A 182 -15.59 -2.61 2.76
N LEU A 183 -15.75 -1.81 1.70
CA LEU A 183 -14.95 -0.60 1.51
C LEU A 183 -15.26 0.48 2.56
N LEU A 184 -16.49 0.58 3.05
CA LEU A 184 -16.93 1.66 3.95
C LEU A 184 -16.91 1.30 5.44
N GLY A 185 -16.80 0.01 5.79
CA GLY A 185 -16.87 -0.48 7.18
C GLY A 185 -18.29 -0.85 7.60
#